data_AF-A0A3B8Y1N8-F1
#
_entry.id   AF-A0A3B8Y1N8-F1
#
_cell.length_a   1.000
_cell.length_b   1.000
_cell.length_c   1.000
_cell.angle_alpha   90.00
_cell.angle_beta   90.00
_cell.angle_gamma   90.00
#
_symmetry.space_group_name_H-M   'P 1'
#
loop_
_entity.id
_entity.type
_entity.pdbx_description
1 polymer ?
#
loop_
_entity_poly.entity_id
_entity_poly.type
_entity_poly.pdbx_seq_one_letter_code
_entity_poly.pdbx_strand_id
1 'polypeptide(L)'
;MQETRLTFESKSLVVDWIGFNIQGFVDPEPIANYLFRNFGFKSIIKTQVSNTFKLEWLNRQKENQFQVCFEQYEYNPEFKNFWLGSKINFSGTNADYFYNLVKKGQVDWTIFKEVSLSRFDIHYFRQSTSVDSNQQVKDFMESACNRIREKSKRRKVSFDPTREPYILKVGSRSSSNFYRVYQKTKNINRSVYTESTDGLEFELEVKKDVIKSFQQFLFNNQIEEFEKRLTQHFFNQSKQNFGLNFYYTDWVRDFYRKLSDRREFNAGLVTDYIKQTKFDSLDETMFLFRFLQFLSFIRKFEGKKEYIDDQVYYIIEFPIVDFLRFLDKDAKSTYQRSKLMKFFKDLQELPPFIEKFSDSEFQSSIMFPLLKLTKQGRSWVLKIAIGEQLYWYSYPFRWTSSLRNFQNKYDLLVKLEIIQVLSTDSLKKKISVEDFLNQFSIPNKKRTEIKKLIIDLLDELKAFDLIEAGFDIVYKDGKKPEKGVKMLTPSILSQSKEIFLHEIIDSNN
;
A
#
# COMPACT_ATOMS: atom_id res chain seq x y z
N MET A 1 10.13 11.37 -11.10
CA MET A 1 10.24 11.03 -9.66
C MET A 1 8.85 10.64 -9.19
N GLN A 2 8.49 9.36 -9.17
CA GLN A 2 7.39 8.95 -8.28
C GLN A 2 7.85 9.22 -6.84
N GLU A 3 6.92 9.60 -5.97
CA GLU A 3 7.20 9.73 -4.54
C GLU A 3 7.68 8.39 -3.97
N THR A 4 9.00 8.24 -3.95
CA THR A 4 9.76 7.28 -3.13
C THR A 4 9.58 7.55 -1.64
N ARG A 5 8.95 8.68 -1.32
CA ARG A 5 8.71 9.24 -0.01
C ARG A 5 7.55 8.51 0.67
N LEU A 6 7.76 8.11 1.91
CA LEU A 6 6.71 7.51 2.76
C LEU A 6 5.91 8.65 3.41
N THR A 7 5.27 9.48 2.58
CA THR A 7 4.40 10.57 3.03
C THR A 7 3.06 10.04 3.52
N PHE A 8 2.36 10.81 4.34
CA PHE A 8 0.99 10.46 4.76
C PHE A 8 0.06 10.34 3.56
N GLU A 9 0.16 11.29 2.62
CA GLU A 9 -0.61 11.34 1.38
C GLU A 9 -0.39 10.09 0.51
N SER A 10 0.87 9.70 0.25
CA SER A 10 1.20 8.51 -0.56
C SER A 10 0.73 7.18 0.04
N LYS A 11 0.35 7.16 1.33
CA LYS A 11 -0.14 6.00 2.07
C LYS A 11 -1.57 6.13 2.55
N SER A 12 -2.28 7.17 2.11
CA SER A 12 -3.66 7.46 2.52
C SER A 12 -3.83 7.52 4.04
N LEU A 13 -2.81 8.00 4.75
CA LEU A 13 -2.88 8.30 6.18
C LEU A 13 -3.38 9.73 6.35
N VAL A 14 -4.31 9.92 7.29
CA VAL A 14 -4.92 11.22 7.59
C VAL A 14 -4.69 11.54 9.06
N VAL A 15 -4.42 12.82 9.35
CA VAL A 15 -4.24 13.30 10.72
C VAL A 15 -5.60 13.53 11.37
N ASP A 16 -5.85 12.88 12.50
CA ASP A 16 -7.11 13.01 13.25
C ASP A 16 -6.97 13.81 14.55
N TRP A 17 -5.75 13.92 15.10
CA TRP A 17 -5.52 14.71 16.31
C TRP A 17 -4.11 15.26 16.36
N ILE A 18 -3.98 16.53 16.78
CA ILE A 18 -2.70 17.12 17.18
C ILE A 18 -2.89 17.79 18.54
N GLY A 19 -2.08 17.37 19.52
CA GLY A 19 -2.07 17.92 20.86
C GLY A 19 -0.69 18.49 21.18
N PHE A 20 -0.66 19.68 21.75
CA PHE A 20 0.55 20.33 22.26
C PHE A 20 0.44 20.58 23.76
N ASN A 21 1.58 20.55 24.44
CA ASN A 21 1.71 21.01 25.82
C ASN A 21 2.65 22.20 25.87
N ILE A 22 2.26 23.22 26.63
CA ILE A 22 3.09 24.34 27.04
C ILE A 22 3.24 24.27 28.55
N GLN A 23 4.48 24.28 29.03
CA GLN A 23 4.79 24.20 30.45
C GLN A 23 4.53 25.56 31.13
N GLY A 24 3.94 25.54 32.31
CA GLY A 24 3.61 26.76 33.04
C GLY A 24 2.29 27.40 32.61
N PHE A 25 1.84 28.39 33.39
CA PHE A 25 0.63 29.13 33.08
C PHE A 25 0.93 30.15 31.98
N VAL A 26 0.39 29.89 30.78
CA VAL A 26 0.54 30.78 29.62
C VAL A 26 -0.84 31.26 29.24
N ASP A 27 -0.95 32.59 29.08
CA ASP A 27 -2.13 33.21 28.51
C ASP A 27 -2.35 32.68 27.08
N PRO A 28 -3.48 32.01 26.80
CA PRO A 28 -3.75 31.46 25.48
C PRO A 28 -4.18 32.52 24.47
N GLU A 29 -4.53 33.73 24.90
CA GLU A 29 -5.09 34.77 24.05
C GLU A 29 -4.19 35.17 22.87
N PRO A 30 -2.86 35.34 23.02
CA PRO A 30 -1.97 35.63 21.89
C PRO A 30 -1.98 34.52 20.81
N ILE A 31 -1.92 33.25 21.24
CA ILE A 31 -1.95 32.10 20.32
C ILE A 31 -3.32 31.98 19.66
N ALA A 32 -4.40 32.12 20.44
CA ALA A 32 -5.76 32.10 19.95
C ALA A 32 -6.00 33.20 18.90
N ASN A 33 -5.52 34.42 19.14
CA ASN A 33 -5.65 35.54 18.21
C ASN A 33 -4.82 35.34 16.94
N TYR A 34 -3.62 34.79 17.05
CA TYR A 34 -2.80 34.41 15.90
C TYR A 34 -3.51 33.38 15.01
N LEU A 35 -4.01 32.28 15.60
CA LEU A 35 -4.71 31.22 14.86
C LEU A 35 -6.03 31.72 14.25
N PHE A 36 -6.74 32.60 14.95
CA PHE A 36 -7.99 33.19 14.49
C PHE A 36 -7.77 34.11 13.29
N ARG A 37 -6.85 35.09 13.41
CA ARG A 37 -6.64 36.12 12.39
C ARG A 37 -5.99 35.59 11.11
N ASN A 38 -5.06 34.64 11.24
CA ASN A 38 -4.30 34.16 10.09
C ASN A 38 -4.91 32.93 9.42
N PHE A 39 -5.64 32.10 10.18
CA PHE A 39 -6.08 30.79 9.69
C PHE A 39 -7.56 30.49 9.91
N GLY A 40 -8.32 31.39 10.56
CA GLY A 40 -9.75 31.23 10.75
C GLY A 40 -10.14 30.17 11.77
N PHE A 41 -9.32 29.90 12.79
CA PHE A 41 -9.72 29.04 13.92
C PHE A 41 -10.55 29.82 14.93
N LYS A 42 -11.74 29.31 15.27
CA LYS A 42 -12.45 29.71 16.49
C LYS A 42 -11.75 29.07 17.69
N SER A 43 -11.58 29.81 18.78
CA SER A 43 -10.86 29.32 19.95
C SER A 43 -11.78 29.16 21.15
N ILE A 44 -11.78 27.97 21.74
CA ILE A 44 -12.45 27.68 23.00
C ILE A 44 -11.40 27.42 24.06
N ILE A 45 -11.61 27.91 25.27
CA ILE A 45 -10.82 27.58 26.45
C ILE A 45 -11.64 26.75 27.43
N LYS A 46 -10.99 25.72 27.99
CA LYS A 46 -11.48 24.96 29.13
C LYS A 46 -10.61 25.30 30.33
N THR A 47 -11.23 25.93 31.32
CA THR A 47 -10.57 26.21 32.60
C THR A 47 -11.18 25.31 33.65
N GLN A 48 -10.33 24.62 34.41
CA GLN A 48 -10.80 23.79 35.51
C GLN A 48 -11.27 24.69 36.64
N VAL A 49 -12.55 24.59 36.99
CA VAL A 49 -13.15 25.27 38.15
C VAL A 49 -13.69 24.15 39.05
N SER A 50 -12.96 23.83 40.13
CA SER A 50 -13.25 22.69 41.01
C SER A 50 -13.22 21.34 40.25
N ASN A 51 -14.23 20.48 40.43
CA ASN A 51 -14.40 19.19 39.75
C ASN A 51 -15.00 19.30 38.33
N THR A 52 -15.23 20.52 37.83
CA THR A 52 -15.88 20.76 36.53
C THR A 52 -15.03 21.65 35.63
N PHE A 53 -15.24 21.56 34.31
CA PHE A 53 -14.60 22.46 33.35
C PHE A 53 -15.59 23.54 32.91
N LYS A 54 -15.17 24.79 33.00
CA LYS A 54 -15.87 25.91 32.39
C LYS A 54 -15.37 26.08 30.96
N LEU A 55 -16.30 26.16 30.01
CA LEU A 55 -16.01 26.36 28.58
C LEU A 55 -16.33 27.80 28.20
N GLU A 56 -15.36 28.50 27.64
CA GLU A 56 -15.52 29.89 27.19
C GLU A 56 -14.94 30.08 25.79
N TRP A 57 -15.48 31.03 25.03
CA TRP A 57 -14.92 31.42 23.74
C TRP A 57 -13.87 32.49 23.96
N LEU A 58 -12.64 32.27 23.49
CA LEU A 58 -11.62 33.32 23.42
C LEU A 58 -11.85 34.21 22.20
N ASN A 59 -12.20 33.59 21.07
CA ASN A 59 -12.59 34.28 19.85
C ASN A 59 -13.51 33.41 18.98
N ARG A 60 -14.45 34.06 18.30
CA ARG A 60 -15.44 33.38 17.44
C ARG A 60 -15.98 34.34 16.39
N GLN A 61 -16.04 33.87 15.15
CA GLN A 61 -16.79 34.46 14.04
C GLN A 61 -17.58 33.36 13.35
N LYS A 62 -18.74 33.66 12.78
CA LYS A 62 -19.68 32.62 12.30
C LYS A 62 -19.11 31.89 11.08
N GLU A 63 -18.39 32.62 10.25
CA GLU A 63 -17.81 32.26 8.96
C GLU A 63 -16.65 31.26 9.09
N ASN A 64 -15.94 31.30 10.22
CA ASN A 64 -14.79 30.44 10.48
C ASN A 64 -15.21 28.98 10.67
N GLN A 65 -14.67 28.06 9.89
CA GLN A 65 -15.11 26.65 9.91
C GLN A 65 -14.31 25.77 10.88
N PHE A 66 -13.11 26.19 11.26
CA PHE A 66 -12.21 25.42 12.10
C PHE A 66 -12.22 25.88 13.56
N GLN A 67 -11.84 24.98 14.47
CA GLN A 67 -11.82 25.20 15.91
C GLN A 67 -10.57 24.63 16.57
N VAL A 68 -10.05 25.35 17.56
CA VAL A 68 -8.98 24.91 18.47
C VAL A 68 -9.47 24.96 19.92
N CYS A 69 -9.04 23.98 20.72
CA CYS A 69 -9.37 23.91 22.14
C CYS A 69 -8.12 24.10 22.99
N PHE A 70 -8.15 25.11 23.85
CA PHE A 70 -7.17 25.33 24.91
C PHE A 70 -7.68 24.69 26.21
N GLU A 71 -6.80 24.01 26.94
CA GLU A 71 -7.13 23.47 28.27
C GLU A 71 -6.07 23.97 29.25
N GLN A 72 -6.49 24.79 30.23
CA GLN A 72 -5.60 25.33 31.25
C GLN A 72 -5.68 24.48 32.51
N TYR A 73 -4.50 24.14 33.03
CA TYR A 73 -4.33 23.33 34.23
C TYR A 73 -3.56 24.13 35.27
N GLU A 74 -4.18 24.33 36.43
CA GLU A 74 -3.56 24.92 37.61
C GLU A 74 -3.06 23.83 38.54
N TYR A 75 -1.90 24.05 39.17
CA TYR A 75 -1.41 23.15 40.20
C TYR A 75 -2.38 23.19 41.39
N ASN A 76 -3.08 22.07 41.62
CA ASN A 76 -4.01 21.92 42.72
C ASN A 76 -3.98 20.48 43.27
N PRO A 77 -3.23 20.24 44.36
CA PRO A 77 -3.13 18.92 45.01
C PRO A 77 -4.47 18.36 45.50
N GLU A 78 -5.41 19.22 45.91
CA GLU A 78 -6.72 18.79 46.42
C GLU A 78 -7.53 18.05 45.32
N PHE A 79 -7.40 18.50 44.07
CA PHE A 79 -8.03 17.86 42.90
C PHE A 79 -7.11 16.88 42.16
N LYS A 80 -5.99 16.47 42.78
CA LYS A 80 -4.97 15.59 42.19
C LYS A 80 -4.41 16.12 40.86
N ASN A 81 -4.39 17.45 40.67
CA ASN A 81 -3.75 18.07 39.53
C ASN A 81 -2.35 18.57 39.91
N PHE A 82 -1.33 17.84 39.47
CA PHE A 82 0.07 18.14 39.80
C PHE A 82 0.82 18.80 38.64
N TRP A 83 0.14 19.10 37.53
CA TRP A 83 0.75 19.71 36.36
C TRP A 83 0.20 21.13 36.16
N LEU A 84 1.10 22.11 36.17
CA LEU A 84 0.84 23.49 35.80
C LEU A 84 1.20 23.67 34.32
N GLY A 85 0.20 23.93 33.49
CA GLY A 85 0.43 23.99 32.05
C GLY A 85 -0.82 24.24 31.22
N SER A 86 -0.61 24.49 29.93
CA SER A 86 -1.69 24.65 28.95
C SER A 86 -1.58 23.58 27.87
N LYS A 87 -2.71 22.99 27.48
CA LYS A 87 -2.79 22.12 26.31
C LYS A 87 -3.50 22.82 25.18
N ILE A 88 -3.03 22.57 23.96
CA ILE A 88 -3.65 23.06 22.73
C ILE A 88 -4.00 21.84 21.90
N ASN A 89 -5.29 21.67 21.59
CA ASN A 89 -5.81 20.49 20.93
C ASN A 89 -6.55 20.85 19.65
N PHE A 90 -6.14 20.20 18.57
CA PHE A 90 -6.83 20.16 17.28
C PHE A 90 -7.36 18.75 17.07
N SER A 91 -8.63 18.60 16.70
CA SER A 91 -9.30 17.31 16.55
C SER A 91 -10.05 17.19 15.22
N GLY A 92 -10.06 15.99 14.64
CA GLY A 92 -10.68 15.68 13.35
C GLY A 92 -10.15 16.58 12.24
N THR A 93 -11.07 17.13 11.45
CA THR A 93 -10.77 18.05 10.34
C THR A 93 -9.96 19.29 10.76
N ASN A 94 -10.03 19.71 12.03
CA ASN A 94 -9.22 20.81 12.54
C ASN A 94 -7.73 20.45 12.63
N ALA A 95 -7.44 19.19 12.99
CA ALA A 95 -6.09 18.66 13.09
C ALA A 95 -5.45 18.53 11.69
N ASP A 96 -6.21 17.97 10.75
CA ASP A 96 -5.80 17.87 9.35
C ASP A 96 -5.54 19.24 8.73
N TYR A 97 -6.45 20.20 8.92
CA TYR A 97 -6.25 21.58 8.44
C TYR A 97 -5.02 22.24 9.06
N PHE A 98 -4.85 22.16 10.38
CA PHE A 98 -3.66 22.72 11.05
C PHE A 98 -2.36 22.07 10.54
N TYR A 99 -2.35 20.75 10.39
CA TYR A 99 -1.20 20.02 9.85
C TYR A 99 -0.85 20.46 8.43
N ASN A 100 -1.84 20.70 7.58
CA ASN A 100 -1.62 21.21 6.22
C ASN A 100 -0.97 22.61 6.21
N LEU A 101 -1.30 23.47 7.18
CA LEU A 101 -0.62 24.76 7.35
C LEU A 101 0.85 24.57 7.76
N VAL A 102 1.11 23.62 8.68
CA VAL A 102 2.47 23.25 9.08
C VAL A 102 3.27 22.71 7.88
N LYS A 103 2.70 21.79 7.08
CA LYS A 103 3.32 21.22 5.88
C LYS A 103 3.70 22.31 4.85
N LYS A 104 2.92 23.39 4.78
CA LYS A 104 3.16 24.55 3.92
C LYS A 104 4.13 25.58 4.51
N GLY A 105 4.67 25.34 5.71
CA GLY A 105 5.56 26.28 6.41
C GLY A 105 4.86 27.57 6.84
N GLN A 106 3.53 27.57 6.96
CA GLN A 106 2.75 28.78 7.27
C GLN A 106 2.63 29.06 8.77
N VAL A 107 2.98 28.10 9.62
CA VAL A 107 2.89 28.24 11.08
C VAL A 107 4.20 28.80 11.64
N ASP A 108 4.14 30.01 12.19
CA ASP A 108 5.21 30.55 13.03
C ASP A 108 5.23 29.82 14.39
N TRP A 109 6.24 28.99 14.61
CA TRP A 109 6.41 28.27 15.87
C TRP A 109 6.79 29.16 17.05
N THR A 110 7.33 30.37 16.81
CA THR A 110 7.81 31.26 17.88
C THR A 110 6.68 31.82 18.76
N ILE A 111 5.45 31.85 18.25
CA ILE A 111 4.26 32.22 19.04
C ILE A 111 3.94 31.17 20.13
N PHE A 112 4.36 29.92 19.92
CA PHE A 112 4.16 28.81 20.86
C PHE A 112 5.38 28.71 21.79
N LYS A 113 5.41 29.50 22.87
CA LYS A 113 6.48 29.47 23.88
C LYS A 113 6.74 28.06 24.39
N GLU A 114 7.98 27.56 24.29
CA GLU A 114 8.45 26.25 24.82
C GLU A 114 7.45 25.09 24.63
N VAL A 115 6.90 24.97 23.42
CA VAL A 115 5.88 23.98 23.10
C VAL A 115 6.47 22.58 22.87
N SER A 116 5.74 21.55 23.29
CA SER A 116 6.07 20.15 23.00
C SER A 116 4.88 19.38 22.44
N LEU A 117 5.15 18.39 21.61
CA LEU A 117 4.10 17.56 21.03
C LEU A 117 3.64 16.51 22.06
N SER A 118 2.36 16.55 22.42
CA SER A 118 1.80 15.71 23.49
C SER A 118 1.04 14.50 22.96
N ARG A 119 0.40 14.65 21.80
CA ARG A 119 -0.38 13.62 21.11
C ARG A 119 -0.41 13.86 19.61
N PHE A 120 -0.33 12.78 18.85
CA PHE A 120 -0.55 12.80 17.41
C PHE A 120 -1.31 11.54 17.02
N ASP A 121 -2.48 11.70 16.41
CA ASP A 121 -3.30 10.58 15.95
C ASP A 121 -3.34 10.59 14.42
N ILE A 122 -3.08 9.41 13.85
CA ILE A 122 -3.20 9.16 12.42
C ILE A 122 -4.12 7.98 12.19
N HIS A 123 -4.86 8.02 11.09
CA HIS A 123 -5.74 6.93 10.72
C HIS A 123 -5.64 6.55 9.24
N TYR A 124 -5.92 5.28 8.98
CA TYR A 124 -6.13 4.72 7.65
C TYR A 124 -7.56 4.21 7.57
N PHE A 125 -8.28 4.54 6.51
CA PHE A 125 -9.61 4.02 6.26
C PHE A 125 -9.56 2.97 5.15
N ARG A 126 -9.84 1.72 5.50
CA ARG A 126 -10.00 0.63 4.54
C ARG A 126 -11.46 0.56 4.14
N GLN A 127 -11.78 0.94 2.91
CA GLN A 127 -13.11 0.79 2.35
C GLN A 127 -13.51 -0.70 2.27
N SER A 128 -14.79 -0.99 2.50
CA SER A 128 -15.36 -2.32 2.30
C SER A 128 -15.43 -2.66 0.81
N THR A 129 -15.21 -3.94 0.52
CA THR A 129 -15.33 -4.56 -0.79
C THR A 129 -16.55 -5.46 -0.85
N SER A 130 -16.95 -5.92 -2.04
CA SER A 130 -18.12 -6.80 -2.21
C SER A 130 -18.02 -8.15 -1.49
N VAL A 131 -16.81 -8.55 -1.06
CA VAL A 131 -16.56 -9.80 -0.34
C VAL A 131 -16.52 -9.63 1.18
N ASP A 132 -16.55 -8.38 1.67
CA ASP A 132 -16.49 -8.07 3.09
C ASP A 132 -17.89 -8.23 3.74
N SER A 133 -17.95 -8.87 4.90
CA SER A 133 -19.19 -9.02 5.69
C SER A 133 -18.99 -8.69 7.16
N ASN A 134 -20.08 -8.33 7.86
CA ASN A 134 -20.05 -8.08 9.30
C ASN A 134 -19.51 -9.28 10.10
N GLN A 135 -19.80 -10.51 9.67
CA GLN A 135 -19.26 -11.71 10.31
C GLN A 135 -17.74 -11.77 10.19
N GLN A 136 -17.18 -11.47 9.01
CA GLN A 136 -15.73 -11.42 8.83
C GLN A 136 -15.07 -10.30 9.65
N VAL A 137 -15.74 -9.14 9.81
CA VAL A 137 -15.24 -8.07 10.71
C VAL A 137 -15.13 -8.59 12.14
N LYS A 138 -16.17 -9.27 12.62
CA LYS A 138 -16.17 -9.89 13.95
C LYS A 138 -15.06 -10.93 14.09
N ASP A 139 -14.96 -11.86 13.14
CA ASP A 139 -13.92 -12.90 13.12
C ASP A 139 -12.51 -12.30 13.11
N PHE A 140 -12.30 -11.21 12.36
CA PHE A 140 -11.07 -10.45 12.35
C PHE A 140 -10.73 -9.84 13.71
N MET A 141 -11.70 -9.15 14.35
CA MET A 141 -11.47 -8.50 15.64
C MET A 141 -11.23 -9.51 16.77
N GLU A 142 -11.92 -10.66 16.77
CA GLU A 142 -11.70 -11.77 17.71
C GLU A 142 -10.31 -12.39 17.50
N SER A 143 -9.95 -12.68 16.26
CA SER A 143 -8.63 -13.24 15.90
C SER A 143 -7.49 -12.29 16.29
N ALA A 144 -7.68 -10.98 16.10
CA ALA A 144 -6.75 -9.96 16.56
C ALA A 144 -6.60 -9.95 18.08
N CYS A 145 -7.70 -10.04 18.84
CA CYS A 145 -7.66 -10.13 20.29
C CYS A 145 -6.85 -11.35 20.76
N ASN A 146 -7.14 -12.52 20.20
CA ASN A 146 -6.48 -13.77 20.58
C ASN A 146 -4.98 -13.69 20.32
N ARG A 147 -4.59 -13.26 19.11
CA ARG A 147 -3.17 -13.06 18.73
C ARG A 147 -2.43 -12.13 19.68
N ILE A 148 -3.03 -11.01 20.07
CA ILE A 148 -2.39 -10.03 20.95
C ILE A 148 -2.22 -10.60 22.37
N ARG A 149 -3.23 -11.33 22.87
CA ARG A 149 -3.17 -11.99 24.19
C ARG A 149 -2.13 -13.11 24.23
N GLU A 150 -2.01 -13.88 23.15
CA GLU A 150 -0.98 -14.92 23.00
C GLU A 150 0.44 -14.35 23.03
N LYS A 151 0.67 -13.22 22.34
CA LYS A 151 1.99 -12.55 22.33
C LYS A 151 2.35 -11.95 23.69
N SER A 152 1.38 -11.43 24.43
CA SER A 152 1.64 -10.86 25.76
C SER A 152 0.37 -10.75 26.59
N LYS A 153 0.34 -11.49 27.71
CA LYS A 153 -0.73 -11.38 28.71
C LYS A 153 -0.87 -9.98 29.34
N ARG A 154 0.17 -9.13 29.22
CA ARG A 154 0.16 -7.76 29.77
C ARG A 154 -0.44 -6.73 28.81
N ARG A 155 -0.55 -7.03 27.51
CA ARG A 155 -1.15 -6.10 26.54
C ARG A 155 -2.67 -6.09 26.74
N LYS A 156 -3.21 -4.92 27.07
CA LYS A 156 -4.66 -4.71 27.15
C LYS A 156 -5.27 -4.75 25.75
N VAL A 157 -6.26 -5.59 25.54
CA VAL A 157 -7.03 -5.64 24.29
C VAL A 157 -8.49 -5.97 24.60
N SER A 158 -9.41 -5.24 23.97
CA SER A 158 -10.84 -5.39 24.20
C SER A 158 -11.61 -5.27 22.89
N PHE A 159 -12.56 -6.17 22.69
CA PHE A 159 -13.57 -6.16 21.65
C PHE A 159 -14.86 -6.70 22.26
N ASP A 160 -15.97 -6.01 22.02
CA ASP A 160 -17.31 -6.43 22.42
C ASP A 160 -18.10 -6.80 21.16
N PRO A 161 -18.29 -8.11 20.88
CA PRO A 161 -18.99 -8.56 19.69
C PRO A 161 -20.51 -8.35 19.75
N THR A 162 -21.05 -7.90 20.87
CA THR A 162 -22.50 -7.69 21.07
C THR A 162 -22.94 -6.26 20.80
N ARG A 163 -21.99 -5.34 20.66
CA ARG A 163 -22.27 -3.91 20.54
C ARG A 163 -21.81 -3.38 19.19
N GLU A 164 -22.78 -3.00 18.37
CA GLU A 164 -22.56 -2.28 17.12
C GLU A 164 -22.59 -0.74 17.33
N PRO A 165 -21.84 0.04 16.53
CA PRO A 165 -20.82 -0.41 15.58
C PRO A 165 -19.64 -1.09 16.30
N TYR A 166 -19.03 -2.09 15.68
CA TYR A 166 -17.94 -2.86 16.26
C TYR A 166 -16.69 -1.99 16.46
N ILE A 167 -16.07 -2.12 17.64
CA ILE A 167 -14.85 -1.39 18.02
C ILE A 167 -13.88 -2.33 18.74
N LEU A 168 -12.72 -2.54 18.13
CA LEU A 168 -11.54 -3.13 18.75
C LEU A 168 -10.63 -2.05 19.32
N LYS A 169 -10.12 -2.25 20.54
CA LYS A 169 -9.15 -1.37 21.19
C LYS A 169 -7.93 -2.16 21.65
N VAL A 170 -6.74 -1.66 21.32
CA VAL A 170 -5.45 -2.23 21.73
C VAL A 170 -4.67 -1.20 22.53
N GLY A 171 -4.24 -1.57 23.74
CA GLY A 171 -3.62 -0.69 24.71
C GLY A 171 -4.63 0.04 25.58
N SER A 172 -4.25 1.21 26.10
CA SER A 172 -5.15 2.06 26.87
C SER A 172 -4.94 3.53 26.51
N ARG A 173 -5.90 4.39 26.85
CA ARG A 173 -5.71 5.85 26.73
C ARG A 173 -4.55 6.39 27.57
N SER A 174 -3.87 5.60 28.40
CA SER A 174 -2.67 6.02 29.12
C SER A 174 -1.36 5.56 28.48
N SER A 175 -1.39 4.64 27.51
CA SER A 175 -0.17 4.12 26.87
C SER A 175 0.38 5.08 25.82
N SER A 176 1.67 4.91 25.47
CA SER A 176 2.33 5.68 24.42
C SER A 176 1.76 5.37 23.02
N ASN A 177 1.21 4.18 22.84
CA ASN A 177 0.44 3.81 21.65
C ASN A 177 -0.94 3.33 22.09
N PHE A 178 -1.98 3.86 21.48
CA PHE A 178 -3.35 3.36 21.64
C PHE A 178 -3.97 3.17 20.27
N TYR A 179 -4.30 1.93 19.94
CA TYR A 179 -4.79 1.56 18.60
C TYR A 179 -6.28 1.26 18.67
N ARG A 180 -7.06 1.80 17.74
CA ARG A 180 -8.48 1.49 17.55
C ARG A 180 -8.74 0.98 16.15
N VAL A 181 -9.62 0.00 16.03
CA VAL A 181 -10.20 -0.40 14.75
C VAL A 181 -11.71 -0.40 14.91
N TYR A 182 -12.42 0.36 14.08
CA TYR A 182 -13.87 0.46 14.19
C TYR A 182 -14.57 0.62 12.85
N GLN A 183 -15.83 0.16 12.81
CA GLN A 183 -16.70 0.37 11.66
C GLN A 183 -17.04 1.86 11.54
N LYS A 184 -16.95 2.38 10.30
CA LYS A 184 -17.27 3.76 9.98
C LYS A 184 -17.84 3.84 8.57
N THR A 185 -18.90 4.63 8.43
CA THR A 185 -19.40 5.08 7.12
C THR A 185 -18.76 6.43 6.81
N LYS A 186 -18.08 6.53 5.67
CA LYS A 186 -17.55 7.80 5.16
C LYS A 186 -18.43 8.31 4.04
N ASN A 187 -18.71 9.61 4.06
CA ASN A 187 -19.38 10.31 2.97
C ASN A 187 -18.31 10.93 2.08
N ILE A 188 -18.27 10.50 0.82
CA ILE A 188 -17.44 11.05 -0.23
C ILE A 188 -18.33 12.04 -1.00
N ASN A 189 -18.11 13.32 -0.76
CA ASN A 189 -18.76 14.37 -1.56
C ASN A 189 -18.06 14.43 -2.91
N ARG A 190 -18.73 13.93 -3.95
CA ARG A 190 -18.37 14.22 -5.33
C ARG A 190 -19.04 15.53 -5.75
N SER A 191 -18.56 16.12 -6.84
CA SER A 191 -19.04 17.42 -7.35
C SER A 191 -20.57 17.49 -7.55
N VAL A 192 -21.22 16.35 -7.84
CA VAL A 192 -22.65 16.28 -8.22
C VAL A 192 -23.49 15.44 -7.24
N TYR A 193 -22.87 14.61 -6.38
CA TYR A 193 -23.58 13.75 -5.42
C TYR A 193 -22.67 13.32 -4.27
N THR A 194 -23.27 12.95 -3.14
CA THR A 194 -22.56 12.32 -2.02
C THR A 194 -22.69 10.81 -2.12
N GLU A 195 -21.56 10.10 -2.14
CA GLU A 195 -21.50 8.64 -2.05
C GLU A 195 -21.11 8.25 -0.63
N SER A 196 -21.86 7.34 0.00
CA SER A 196 -21.51 6.80 1.31
C SER A 196 -20.82 5.46 1.14
N THR A 197 -19.66 5.30 1.76
CA THR A 197 -18.87 4.07 1.70
C THR A 197 -18.60 3.56 3.12
N ASP A 198 -18.98 2.33 3.39
CA ASP A 198 -18.63 1.65 4.64
C ASP A 198 -17.19 1.13 4.61
N GLY A 199 -16.63 0.93 5.80
CA GLY A 199 -15.28 0.40 5.95
C GLY A 199 -14.83 0.31 7.40
N LEU A 200 -13.55 0.00 7.57
CA LEU A 200 -12.88 -0.02 8.86
C LEU A 200 -11.86 1.12 8.96
N GLU A 201 -11.97 1.91 10.02
CA GLU A 201 -10.98 2.91 10.37
C GLU A 201 -9.96 2.33 11.35
N PHE A 202 -8.69 2.32 10.92
CA PHE A 202 -7.54 1.93 11.71
C PHE A 202 -6.86 3.19 12.22
N GLU A 203 -7.02 3.49 13.50
CA GLU A 203 -6.52 4.72 14.11
C GLU A 203 -5.44 4.39 15.14
N LEU A 204 -4.32 5.11 15.08
CA LEU A 204 -3.22 5.03 16.03
C LEU A 204 -2.99 6.37 16.70
N GLU A 205 -3.25 6.40 18.00
CA GLU A 205 -2.91 7.50 18.89
C GLU A 205 -1.49 7.30 19.45
N VAL A 206 -0.60 8.27 19.17
CA VAL A 206 0.82 8.25 19.56
C VAL A 206 1.11 9.35 20.57
N LYS A 207 1.72 8.99 21.72
CA LYS A 207 1.96 9.89 22.86
C LYS A 207 3.28 9.60 23.57
N LYS A 208 3.60 10.42 24.58
CA LYS A 208 4.75 10.26 25.49
C LYS A 208 6.08 10.20 24.71
N ASP A 209 7.03 9.38 25.16
CA ASP A 209 8.38 9.34 24.59
C ASP A 209 8.41 8.93 23.12
N VAL A 210 7.40 8.18 22.66
CA VAL A 210 7.28 7.80 21.25
C VAL A 210 7.06 9.04 20.38
N ILE A 211 6.07 9.89 20.69
CA ILE A 211 5.83 11.08 19.87
C ILE A 211 6.95 12.12 20.03
N LYS A 212 7.55 12.21 21.22
CA LYS A 212 8.72 13.06 21.47
C LYS A 212 9.93 12.67 20.60
N SER A 213 10.09 11.40 20.24
CA SER A 213 11.15 10.96 19.33
C SER A 213 10.99 11.48 17.90
N PHE A 214 9.79 11.95 17.52
CA PHE A 214 9.50 12.51 16.20
C PHE A 214 9.38 14.04 16.19
N GLN A 215 9.11 14.66 17.35
CA GLN A 215 8.68 16.07 17.42
C GLN A 215 9.68 17.07 16.81
N GLN A 216 10.99 16.82 16.92
CA GLN A 216 12.00 17.74 16.39
C GLN A 216 11.89 17.92 14.88
N PHE A 217 11.48 16.86 14.16
CA PHE A 217 11.31 16.93 12.71
C PHE A 217 10.12 17.82 12.34
N LEU A 218 9.07 17.85 13.15
CA LEU A 218 7.92 18.74 12.96
C LEU A 218 8.33 20.21 13.17
N PHE A 219 8.97 20.51 14.31
CA PHE A 219 9.32 21.89 14.68
C PHE A 219 10.43 22.48 13.81
N ASN A 220 11.36 21.66 13.31
CA ASN A 220 12.42 22.09 12.40
C ASN A 220 11.99 22.10 10.92
N ASN A 221 10.68 21.97 10.64
CA ASN A 221 10.13 21.92 9.28
C ASN A 221 10.72 20.80 8.39
N GLN A 222 11.15 19.69 9.00
CA GLN A 222 11.63 18.48 8.32
C GLN A 222 10.47 17.50 8.08
N ILE A 223 9.42 17.99 7.42
CA ILE A 223 8.12 17.30 7.31
C ILE A 223 8.23 15.94 6.60
N GLU A 224 9.07 15.82 5.57
CA GLU A 224 9.27 14.55 4.87
C GLU A 224 9.81 13.44 5.79
N GLU A 225 10.73 13.77 6.68
CA GLU A 225 11.30 12.81 7.63
C GLU A 225 10.33 12.52 8.78
N PHE A 226 9.55 13.52 9.22
CA PHE A 226 8.47 13.35 10.20
C PHE A 226 7.43 12.34 9.69
N GLU A 227 6.89 12.54 8.49
CA GLU A 227 5.88 11.67 7.89
C GLU A 227 6.42 10.26 7.64
N LYS A 228 7.64 10.15 7.11
CA LYS A 228 8.29 8.86 6.86
C LYS A 228 8.37 8.01 8.12
N ARG A 229 8.84 8.58 9.23
CA ARG A 229 9.00 7.86 10.50
C ARG A 229 7.67 7.48 11.13
N LEU A 230 6.71 8.40 11.16
CA LEU A 230 5.38 8.10 11.71
C LEU A 230 4.62 7.09 10.85
N THR A 231 4.75 7.15 9.53
CA THR A 231 4.22 6.15 8.60
C THR A 231 4.81 4.77 8.90
N GLN A 232 6.14 4.65 8.98
CA GLN A 232 6.79 3.39 9.34
C GLN A 232 6.31 2.88 10.70
N HIS A 233 6.20 3.76 11.71
CA HIS A 233 5.69 3.41 13.03
C HIS A 233 4.26 2.89 12.98
N PHE A 234 3.37 3.55 12.21
CA PHE A 234 1.98 3.12 12.01
C PHE A 234 1.91 1.69 11.48
N PHE A 235 2.53 1.43 10.33
CA PHE A 235 2.52 0.11 9.70
C PHE A 235 3.21 -0.96 10.55
N ASN A 236 4.23 -0.60 11.34
CA ASN A 236 4.86 -1.48 12.32
C ASN A 236 3.88 -1.86 13.44
N GLN A 237 3.15 -0.89 14.01
CA GLN A 237 2.12 -1.17 15.01
C GLN A 237 0.99 -2.04 14.44
N SER A 238 0.53 -1.77 13.22
CA SER A 238 -0.52 -2.55 12.55
C SER A 238 -0.08 -4.00 12.33
N LYS A 239 1.12 -4.24 11.79
CA LYS A 239 1.68 -5.59 11.62
C LYS A 239 1.86 -6.32 12.95
N GLN A 240 2.36 -5.63 13.98
CA GLN A 240 2.57 -6.25 15.29
C GLN A 240 1.26 -6.74 15.92
N ASN A 241 0.20 -5.92 15.81
CA ASN A 241 -1.10 -6.20 16.41
C ASN A 241 -1.92 -7.20 15.58
N PHE A 242 -1.95 -7.05 14.26
CA PHE A 242 -2.89 -7.78 13.39
C PHE A 242 -2.23 -8.86 12.53
N GLY A 243 -0.89 -8.87 12.39
CA GLY A 243 -0.22 -9.75 11.43
C GLY A 243 -0.53 -9.37 9.98
N LEU A 244 -0.19 -10.26 9.04
CA LEU A 244 -0.38 -10.07 7.59
C LEU A 244 -1.37 -11.06 6.95
N ASN A 245 -1.77 -12.08 7.73
CA ASN A 245 -2.60 -13.22 7.28
C ASN A 245 -4.09 -13.03 7.59
N PHE A 246 -4.49 -11.92 8.21
CA PHE A 246 -5.88 -11.69 8.61
C PHE A 246 -6.66 -10.94 7.54
N TYR A 247 -7.99 -11.14 7.53
CA TYR A 247 -8.91 -10.29 6.80
C TYR A 247 -8.67 -8.81 7.18
N TYR A 248 -8.89 -7.89 6.24
CA TYR A 248 -8.72 -6.44 6.46
C TYR A 248 -7.28 -5.94 6.72
N THR A 249 -6.26 -6.80 6.55
CA THR A 249 -4.83 -6.41 6.66
C THR A 249 -4.10 -6.35 5.32
N ASP A 250 -4.84 -6.37 4.21
CA ASP A 250 -4.33 -6.26 2.84
C ASP A 250 -3.43 -5.03 2.63
N TRP A 251 -3.89 -3.85 3.00
CA TRP A 251 -3.11 -2.61 2.95
C TRP A 251 -1.77 -2.66 3.73
N VAL A 252 -1.72 -3.37 4.87
CA VAL A 252 -0.48 -3.57 5.63
C VAL A 252 0.48 -4.44 4.83
N ARG A 253 -0.05 -5.54 4.29
CA ARG A 253 0.70 -6.48 3.48
C ARG A 253 1.32 -5.82 2.25
N ASP A 254 0.53 -5.05 1.52
CA ASP A 254 0.97 -4.33 0.33
C ASP A 254 2.08 -3.33 0.64
N PHE A 255 2.00 -2.66 1.79
CA PHE A 255 3.08 -1.79 2.26
C PHE A 255 4.41 -2.55 2.45
N TYR A 256 4.41 -3.68 3.16
CA TYR A 256 5.64 -4.43 3.41
C TYR A 256 6.20 -5.09 2.16
N ARG A 257 5.32 -5.54 1.25
CA ARG A 257 5.76 -6.06 -0.04
C ARG A 257 6.48 -4.96 -0.86
N LYS A 258 5.94 -3.73 -0.90
CA LYS A 258 6.58 -2.58 -1.59
C LYS A 258 7.86 -2.10 -0.92
N LEU A 259 7.98 -2.22 0.40
CA LEU A 259 9.23 -1.93 1.10
C LEU A 259 10.31 -2.97 0.77
N SER A 260 9.90 -4.22 0.64
CA SER A 260 10.76 -5.36 0.36
C SER A 260 11.42 -5.31 -1.02
N ASP A 261 10.71 -4.79 -2.02
CA ASP A 261 11.19 -4.61 -3.40
C ASP A 261 12.35 -3.58 -3.51
N ARG A 262 12.62 -2.81 -2.44
CA ARG A 262 13.71 -1.81 -2.40
C ARG A 262 15.10 -2.42 -2.16
N ARG A 263 15.19 -3.70 -1.82
CA ARG A 263 16.47 -4.41 -1.64
C ARG A 263 16.90 -4.97 -3.00
N GLU A 264 17.84 -4.28 -3.63
CA GLU A 264 18.54 -4.65 -4.88
C GLU A 264 17.61 -5.07 -6.03
N PHE A 265 17.37 -4.12 -6.94
CA PHE A 265 16.65 -4.29 -8.20
C PHE A 265 16.88 -5.67 -8.82
N ASN A 266 15.93 -6.58 -8.60
CA ASN A 266 15.85 -7.81 -9.35
C ASN A 266 15.68 -7.41 -10.81
N ALA A 267 16.52 -7.94 -11.69
CA ALA A 267 16.27 -7.92 -13.12
C ALA A 267 15.06 -8.83 -13.49
N GLY A 268 14.06 -8.96 -12.63
CA GLY A 268 12.88 -9.82 -12.76
C GLY A 268 11.83 -9.23 -13.70
N LEU A 269 10.77 -9.99 -13.94
CA LEU A 269 9.62 -9.58 -14.74
C LEU A 269 8.76 -8.58 -13.92
N VAL A 270 8.36 -7.47 -14.52
CA VAL A 270 7.37 -6.53 -13.94
C VAL A 270 5.99 -7.13 -14.15
N THR A 271 5.51 -7.94 -13.21
CA THR A 271 4.24 -8.70 -13.32
C THR A 271 3.02 -7.93 -12.84
N ASP A 272 3.27 -6.68 -12.50
CA ASP A 272 2.43 -5.72 -11.81
C ASP A 272 1.04 -5.53 -12.41
N TYR A 273 0.91 -5.82 -13.69
CA TYR A 273 -0.31 -5.67 -14.49
C TYR A 273 -1.08 -6.97 -14.67
N ILE A 274 -0.58 -8.07 -14.11
CA ILE A 274 -1.24 -9.37 -14.19
C ILE A 274 -2.30 -9.45 -13.11
N LYS A 275 -3.55 -9.24 -13.52
CA LYS A 275 -4.72 -9.74 -12.79
C LYS A 275 -4.92 -11.23 -13.08
N GLN A 276 -5.70 -11.92 -12.25
CA GLN A 276 -6.19 -13.27 -12.55
C GLN A 276 -7.18 -13.23 -13.73
N THR A 277 -6.66 -12.97 -14.91
CA THR A 277 -7.42 -12.88 -16.16
C THR A 277 -7.16 -14.15 -16.97
N LYS A 278 -8.22 -14.74 -17.50
CA LYS A 278 -8.10 -15.79 -18.51
C LYS A 278 -7.87 -15.12 -19.87
N PHE A 279 -6.87 -15.58 -20.59
CA PHE A 279 -6.60 -15.11 -21.96
C PHE A 279 -7.37 -15.98 -22.94
N ASP A 280 -7.94 -15.36 -23.96
CA ASP A 280 -8.74 -16.06 -24.97
C ASP A 280 -7.84 -16.81 -25.96
N SER A 281 -6.56 -16.42 -26.05
CA SER A 281 -5.59 -17.05 -26.95
C SER A 281 -4.15 -17.12 -26.41
N LEU A 282 -3.36 -18.01 -27.03
CA LEU A 282 -1.92 -18.07 -26.79
C LEU A 282 -1.20 -16.80 -27.26
N ASP A 283 -1.71 -16.12 -28.29
CA ASP A 283 -1.11 -14.90 -28.81
C ASP A 283 -1.26 -13.74 -27.82
N GLU A 284 -2.43 -13.59 -27.18
CA GLU A 284 -2.63 -12.65 -26.07
C GLU A 284 -1.70 -12.95 -24.89
N THR A 285 -1.60 -14.24 -24.54
CA THR A 285 -0.69 -14.70 -23.48
C THR A 285 0.77 -14.31 -23.78
N MET A 286 1.22 -14.56 -25.00
CA MET A 286 2.57 -14.20 -25.43
C MET A 286 2.78 -12.69 -25.49
N PHE A 287 1.77 -11.93 -25.94
CA PHE A 287 1.83 -10.48 -26.00
C PHE A 287 2.00 -9.89 -24.60
N LEU A 288 1.15 -10.31 -23.65
CA LEU A 288 1.25 -9.87 -22.26
C LEU A 288 2.62 -10.23 -21.68
N PHE A 289 3.05 -11.49 -21.79
CA PHE A 289 4.34 -11.87 -21.22
C PHE A 289 5.50 -11.04 -21.80
N ARG A 290 5.47 -10.79 -23.12
CA ARG A 290 6.47 -9.93 -23.79
C ARG A 290 6.37 -8.47 -23.36
N PHE A 291 5.17 -7.98 -23.09
CA PHE A 291 4.94 -6.66 -22.52
C PHE A 291 5.62 -6.50 -21.16
N LEU A 292 5.48 -7.48 -20.28
CA LEU A 292 6.11 -7.46 -18.96
C LEU A 292 7.64 -7.56 -19.07
N GLN A 293 8.17 -8.39 -19.99
CA GLN A 293 9.59 -8.42 -20.32
C GLN A 293 10.09 -7.06 -20.79
N PHE A 294 9.31 -6.39 -21.64
CA PHE A 294 9.64 -5.05 -22.16
C PHE A 294 9.68 -4.00 -21.05
N LEU A 295 8.67 -3.95 -20.17
CA LEU A 295 8.65 -3.03 -19.03
C LEU A 295 9.85 -3.24 -18.09
N SER A 296 10.22 -4.50 -17.85
CA SER A 296 11.40 -4.86 -17.05
C SER A 296 12.71 -4.39 -17.69
N PHE A 297 12.78 -4.48 -19.02
CA PHE A 297 13.95 -4.07 -19.78
C PHE A 297 14.14 -2.55 -19.77
N ILE A 298 13.08 -1.77 -20.02
CA ILE A 298 13.19 -0.31 -20.15
C ILE A 298 13.48 0.40 -18.83
N ARG A 299 13.18 -0.21 -17.68
CA ARG A 299 13.52 0.33 -16.35
C ARG A 299 15.02 0.45 -16.08
N LYS A 300 15.85 -0.20 -16.90
CA LYS A 300 17.33 -0.10 -16.83
C LYS A 300 17.88 1.19 -17.41
N PHE A 301 17.05 1.95 -18.13
CA PHE A 301 17.44 3.18 -18.80
C PHE A 301 16.89 4.36 -18.02
N GLU A 302 17.67 5.44 -17.95
CA GLU A 302 17.20 6.71 -17.40
C GLU A 302 16.41 7.45 -18.50
N GLY A 303 15.09 7.48 -18.38
CA GLY A 303 14.22 8.13 -19.36
C GLY A 303 14.28 9.66 -19.26
N LYS A 304 14.20 10.36 -20.39
CA LYS A 304 14.01 11.82 -20.40
C LYS A 304 12.54 12.15 -20.15
N LYS A 305 12.27 12.92 -19.10
CA LYS A 305 10.91 13.39 -18.76
C LYS A 305 10.44 14.43 -19.79
N GLU A 306 9.24 14.25 -20.32
CA GLU A 306 8.55 15.16 -21.22
C GLU A 306 7.10 15.34 -20.75
N TYR A 307 6.50 16.47 -21.10
CA TYR A 307 5.14 16.84 -20.70
C TYR A 307 4.25 16.97 -21.93
N ILE A 308 3.08 16.36 -21.87
CA ILE A 308 2.00 16.58 -22.83
C ILE A 308 0.81 17.05 -22.00
N ASP A 309 0.55 18.36 -22.02
CA ASP A 309 -0.38 19.02 -21.11
C ASP A 309 -0.03 18.73 -19.63
N ASP A 310 -0.97 18.22 -18.83
CA ASP A 310 -0.73 17.81 -17.44
C ASP A 310 -0.14 16.39 -17.30
N GLN A 311 0.01 15.65 -18.40
CA GLN A 311 0.53 14.29 -18.41
C GLN A 311 2.04 14.24 -18.57
N VAL A 312 2.65 13.31 -17.83
CA VAL A 312 4.08 13.07 -17.87
C VAL A 312 4.38 11.81 -18.65
N TYR A 313 5.32 11.91 -19.58
CA TYR A 313 5.89 10.81 -20.35
C TYR A 313 7.40 10.71 -20.14
N TYR A 314 7.94 9.50 -20.21
CA TYR A 314 9.38 9.25 -20.25
C TYR A 314 9.76 8.77 -21.65
N ILE A 315 10.72 9.46 -22.25
CA ILE A 315 11.31 9.10 -23.53
C ILE A 315 12.51 8.20 -23.26
N ILE A 316 12.47 7.01 -23.86
CA ILE A 316 13.50 5.99 -23.69
C ILE A 316 14.03 5.63 -25.07
N GLU A 317 15.36 5.56 -25.20
CA GLU A 317 16.05 5.20 -26.43
C GLU A 317 16.97 4.02 -26.20
N PHE A 318 16.86 2.98 -27.03
CA PHE A 318 17.72 1.80 -26.93
C PHE A 318 17.86 1.06 -28.27
N PRO A 319 19.00 0.38 -28.51
CA PRO A 319 19.14 -0.55 -29.64
C PRO A 319 18.25 -1.78 -29.50
N ILE A 320 17.48 -2.15 -30.53
CA ILE A 320 16.62 -3.36 -30.50
C ILE A 320 17.42 -4.63 -30.22
N VAL A 321 18.68 -4.67 -30.65
CA VAL A 321 19.58 -5.79 -30.38
C VAL A 321 19.75 -6.05 -28.88
N ASP A 322 19.71 -5.02 -28.04
CA ASP A 322 19.85 -5.16 -26.59
C ASP A 322 18.60 -5.78 -25.97
N PHE A 323 17.42 -5.45 -26.50
CA PHE A 323 16.20 -6.13 -26.10
C PHE A 323 16.17 -7.59 -26.59
N LEU A 324 16.65 -7.91 -27.80
CA LEU A 324 16.78 -9.29 -28.25
C LEU A 324 17.72 -10.11 -27.36
N ARG A 325 18.85 -9.54 -26.95
CA ARG A 325 19.77 -10.17 -25.99
C ARG A 325 19.10 -10.38 -24.64
N PHE A 326 18.32 -9.41 -24.16
CA PHE A 326 17.56 -9.54 -22.91
C PHE A 326 16.56 -10.72 -22.93
N LEU A 327 15.98 -11.01 -24.10
CA LEU A 327 15.04 -12.11 -24.33
C LEU A 327 15.71 -13.47 -24.63
N ASP A 328 17.05 -13.55 -24.53
CA ASP A 328 17.86 -14.70 -24.95
C ASP A 328 17.56 -15.15 -26.40
N LYS A 329 17.38 -14.19 -27.31
CA LYS A 329 17.14 -14.44 -28.74
C LYS A 329 18.35 -14.05 -29.58
N ASP A 330 18.51 -14.75 -30.71
CA ASP A 330 19.55 -14.44 -31.67
C ASP A 330 19.33 -13.04 -32.28
N ALA A 331 20.23 -12.13 -31.92
CA ALA A 331 20.29 -10.76 -32.42
C ALA A 331 20.39 -10.66 -33.95
N LYS A 332 20.92 -11.68 -34.63
CA LYS A 332 21.10 -11.72 -36.09
C LYS A 332 19.86 -12.19 -36.82
N SER A 333 18.91 -12.82 -36.13
CA SER A 333 17.70 -13.38 -36.74
C SER A 333 16.76 -12.30 -37.25
N THR A 334 16.60 -12.21 -38.59
CA THR A 334 15.62 -11.33 -39.23
C THR A 334 14.20 -11.63 -38.77
N TYR A 335 13.86 -12.91 -38.58
CA TYR A 335 12.55 -13.34 -38.10
C TYR A 335 12.22 -12.79 -36.70
N GLN A 336 13.18 -12.87 -35.76
CA GLN A 336 12.99 -12.34 -34.40
C GLN A 336 12.84 -10.82 -34.39
N ARG A 337 13.61 -10.12 -35.25
CA ARG A 337 13.47 -8.66 -35.42
C ARG A 337 12.08 -8.30 -35.95
N SER A 338 11.58 -8.98 -36.98
CA SER A 338 10.23 -8.73 -37.52
C SER A 338 9.13 -8.97 -36.47
N LYS A 339 9.26 -10.01 -35.65
CA LYS A 339 8.34 -10.26 -34.54
C LYS A 339 8.35 -9.15 -33.49
N LEU A 340 9.53 -8.63 -33.13
CA LEU A 340 9.61 -7.48 -32.23
C LEU A 340 9.00 -6.22 -32.83
N MET A 341 9.16 -6.00 -34.14
CA MET A 341 8.58 -4.83 -34.79
C MET A 341 7.05 -4.88 -34.77
N LYS A 342 6.47 -6.08 -34.98
CA LYS A 342 5.04 -6.27 -34.80
C LYS A 342 4.63 -5.97 -33.35
N PHE A 343 5.27 -6.59 -32.36
CA PHE A 343 4.98 -6.34 -30.95
C PHE A 343 4.99 -4.85 -30.58
N PHE A 344 5.99 -4.10 -31.05
CA PHE A 344 6.08 -2.66 -30.79
C PHE A 344 4.95 -1.85 -31.45
N LYS A 345 4.51 -2.23 -32.65
CA LYS A 345 3.33 -1.62 -33.28
C LYS A 345 2.07 -1.90 -32.48
N ASP A 346 1.90 -3.15 -32.06
CA ASP A 346 0.76 -3.60 -31.26
C ASP A 346 0.67 -2.81 -29.92
N LEU A 347 1.78 -2.31 -29.35
CA LEU A 347 1.75 -1.42 -28.17
C LEU A 347 1.02 -0.08 -28.43
N GLN A 348 1.06 0.44 -29.66
CA GLN A 348 0.37 1.69 -30.01
C GLN A 348 -1.13 1.48 -30.25
N GLU A 349 -1.57 0.23 -30.40
CA GLU A 349 -2.98 -0.13 -30.59
C GLU A 349 -3.70 -0.38 -29.26
N LEU A 350 -2.96 -0.33 -28.13
CA LEU A 350 -3.56 -0.44 -26.80
C LEU A 350 -4.54 0.71 -26.56
N PRO A 351 -5.71 0.44 -25.93
CA PRO A 351 -6.66 1.47 -25.62
C PRO A 351 -6.06 2.54 -24.68
N PRO A 352 -6.63 3.75 -24.65
CA PRO A 352 -6.26 4.76 -23.68
C PRO A 352 -6.31 4.21 -22.25
N PHE A 353 -5.31 4.55 -21.45
CA PHE A 353 -5.19 4.03 -20.09
C PHE A 353 -5.72 5.03 -19.06
N ILE A 354 -5.65 6.33 -19.36
CA ILE A 354 -6.17 7.39 -18.50
C ILE A 354 -7.31 8.05 -19.25
N GLU A 355 -8.48 7.98 -18.66
CA GLU A 355 -9.65 8.76 -19.06
C GLU A 355 -10.08 9.58 -17.84
N LYS A 356 -9.95 10.90 -17.95
CA LYS A 356 -10.53 11.84 -16.98
C LYS A 356 -11.78 12.42 -17.61
N PHE A 357 -12.87 12.36 -16.85
CA PHE A 357 -14.15 12.93 -17.26
C PHE A 357 -14.67 13.83 -16.15
N SER A 358 -15.01 15.06 -16.51
CA SER A 358 -15.72 16.02 -15.66
C SER A 358 -16.71 16.83 -16.51
N ASP A 359 -17.52 17.67 -15.86
CA ASP A 359 -18.47 18.53 -16.55
C ASP A 359 -17.79 19.61 -17.43
N SER A 360 -16.51 19.91 -17.18
CA SER A 360 -15.75 20.96 -17.88
C SER A 360 -14.65 20.43 -18.79
N GLU A 361 -14.18 19.20 -18.59
CA GLU A 361 -13.07 18.62 -19.34
C GLU A 361 -13.22 17.12 -19.56
N PHE A 362 -12.86 16.68 -20.76
CA PHE A 362 -12.58 15.28 -21.07
C PHE A 362 -11.14 15.16 -21.54
N GLN A 363 -10.40 14.23 -20.96
CA GLN A 363 -9.03 13.94 -21.35
C GLN A 363 -8.84 12.43 -21.50
N SER A 364 -8.34 12.02 -22.65
CA SER A 364 -7.97 10.63 -22.93
C SER A 364 -6.49 10.58 -23.33
N SER A 365 -5.72 9.73 -22.67
CA SER A 365 -4.27 9.62 -22.88
C SER A 365 -3.84 8.17 -23.14
N ILE A 366 -3.06 7.99 -24.19
CA ILE A 366 -2.49 6.70 -24.57
C ILE A 366 -1.15 6.45 -23.87
N MET A 367 -0.82 5.18 -23.65
CA MET A 367 0.38 4.79 -22.90
C MET A 367 1.68 4.97 -23.66
N PHE A 368 1.63 4.71 -24.97
CA PHE A 368 2.80 4.76 -25.86
C PHE A 368 2.56 5.74 -27.01
N PRO A 369 2.52 7.06 -26.73
CA PRO A 369 2.12 8.06 -27.73
C PRO A 369 3.14 8.24 -28.85
N LEU A 370 4.37 7.83 -28.63
CA LEU A 370 5.44 7.94 -29.61
C LEU A 370 6.18 6.62 -29.72
N LEU A 371 6.31 6.15 -30.96
CA LEU A 371 7.23 5.10 -31.33
C LEU A 371 7.97 5.49 -32.60
N LYS A 372 9.29 5.57 -32.53
CA LYS A 372 10.15 5.93 -33.65
C LYS A 372 11.30 4.96 -33.77
N LEU A 373 11.49 4.44 -34.98
CA LEU A 373 12.62 3.59 -35.30
C LEU A 373 13.60 4.33 -36.20
N THR A 374 14.87 4.34 -35.80
CA THR A 374 15.94 4.95 -36.60
C THR A 374 17.07 3.97 -36.81
N LYS A 375 17.64 3.98 -38.01
CA LYS A 375 18.82 3.18 -38.32
C LYS A 375 20.06 3.99 -37.99
N GLN A 376 20.86 3.52 -37.03
CA GLN A 376 22.13 4.11 -36.64
C GLN A 376 23.24 3.12 -36.98
N GLY A 377 23.95 3.37 -38.08
CA GLY A 377 24.90 2.42 -38.65
C GLY A 377 24.25 1.09 -39.03
N ARG A 378 24.70 0.00 -38.40
CA ARG A 378 24.16 -1.36 -38.61
C ARG A 378 23.06 -1.75 -37.61
N SER A 379 22.69 -0.86 -36.68
CA SER A 379 21.71 -1.14 -35.63
C SER A 379 20.43 -0.34 -35.83
N TRP A 380 19.31 -0.92 -35.43
CA TRP A 380 18.04 -0.21 -35.31
C TRP A 380 17.85 0.23 -33.86
N VAL A 381 17.62 1.52 -33.66
CA VAL A 381 17.41 2.15 -32.36
C VAL A 381 15.93 2.53 -32.26
N LEU A 382 15.29 2.04 -31.20
CA LEU A 382 13.93 2.40 -30.84
C LEU A 382 13.97 3.61 -29.92
N LYS A 383 13.17 4.62 -30.25
CA LYS A 383 12.79 5.73 -29.38
C LYS A 383 11.31 5.57 -29.07
N ILE A 384 10.96 5.46 -27.79
CA ILE A 384 9.58 5.26 -27.35
C ILE A 384 9.24 6.22 -26.20
N ALA A 385 8.02 6.78 -26.21
CA ALA A 385 7.46 7.48 -25.07
C ALA A 385 6.58 6.51 -24.27
N ILE A 386 6.70 6.53 -22.95
CA ILE A 386 5.87 5.73 -22.03
C ILE A 386 5.30 6.64 -20.93
N GLY A 387 4.01 6.50 -20.62
CA GLY A 387 3.37 7.28 -19.56
C GLY A 387 4.01 7.04 -18.19
N GLU A 388 4.19 8.10 -17.38
CA GLU A 388 4.81 8.04 -16.04
C GLU A 388 4.16 7.00 -15.14
N GLN A 389 2.83 6.93 -15.18
CA GLN A 389 2.05 5.99 -14.39
C GLN A 389 2.44 4.54 -14.67
N LEU A 390 2.73 4.19 -15.93
CA LEU A 390 3.13 2.84 -16.31
C LEU A 390 4.63 2.62 -16.08
N TYR A 391 5.47 3.56 -16.50
CA TYR A 391 6.92 3.41 -16.41
C TYR A 391 7.40 3.15 -14.97
N TRP A 392 6.83 3.86 -13.99
CA TRP A 392 7.20 3.74 -12.57
C TRP A 392 6.29 2.84 -11.73
N TYR A 393 5.23 2.26 -12.28
CA TYR A 393 4.33 1.42 -11.50
C TYR A 393 5.09 0.25 -10.85
N SER A 394 5.26 0.25 -9.53
CA SER A 394 5.84 -0.90 -8.81
C SER A 394 4.73 -1.63 -8.08
N TYR A 395 4.50 -2.87 -8.48
CA TYR A 395 3.67 -3.83 -7.76
C TYR A 395 4.57 -4.72 -6.91
N PRO A 396 4.04 -5.24 -5.82
CA PRO A 396 4.89 -5.55 -4.69
C PRO A 396 5.53 -6.94 -4.71
N PHE A 397 5.41 -7.69 -5.80
CA PHE A 397 5.73 -9.13 -5.80
C PHE A 397 7.14 -9.40 -6.32
N ARG A 398 7.82 -10.33 -5.66
CA ARG A 398 9.19 -10.72 -5.97
C ARG A 398 9.22 -11.91 -6.90
N TRP A 399 10.16 -11.90 -7.84
CA TRP A 399 10.33 -12.96 -8.83
C TRP A 399 11.80 -13.30 -9.00
N THR A 400 12.07 -14.58 -9.25
CA THR A 400 13.40 -15.03 -9.62
C THR A 400 13.65 -14.77 -11.11
N SER A 401 14.92 -14.75 -11.51
CA SER A 401 15.29 -14.50 -12.92
C SER A 401 14.81 -15.61 -13.86
N SER A 402 14.50 -16.82 -13.38
CA SER A 402 14.01 -17.92 -14.22
C SER A 402 12.64 -17.64 -14.83
N LEU A 403 11.81 -16.83 -14.15
CA LEU A 403 10.50 -16.41 -14.60
C LEU A 403 10.55 -15.33 -15.70
N ARG A 404 11.74 -14.80 -16.03
CA ARG A 404 11.89 -13.74 -17.03
C ARG A 404 11.67 -14.23 -18.46
N ASN A 405 12.22 -15.38 -18.81
CA ASN A 405 12.26 -15.89 -20.19
C ASN A 405 11.61 -17.27 -20.26
N PHE A 406 11.12 -17.68 -21.42
CA PHE A 406 10.50 -18.99 -21.62
C PHE A 406 11.10 -19.76 -22.81
N GLN A 407 11.14 -21.08 -22.69
CA GLN A 407 11.73 -21.98 -23.68
C GLN A 407 10.73 -22.48 -24.72
N ASN A 408 9.49 -22.73 -24.30
CA ASN A 408 8.42 -23.20 -25.16
C ASN A 408 7.05 -22.75 -24.61
N LYS A 409 5.97 -23.05 -25.34
CA LYS A 409 4.61 -22.62 -24.95
C LYS A 409 4.15 -23.16 -23.60
N TYR A 410 4.58 -24.37 -23.21
CA TYR A 410 4.16 -24.95 -21.93
C TYR A 410 4.90 -24.31 -20.76
N ASP A 411 6.20 -24.04 -20.91
CA ASP A 411 6.98 -23.26 -19.95
C ASP A 411 6.38 -21.86 -19.76
N LEU A 412 6.01 -21.18 -20.84
CA LEU A 412 5.30 -19.90 -20.78
C LEU A 412 4.00 -19.99 -19.96
N LEU A 413 3.14 -20.96 -20.26
CA LEU A 413 1.84 -21.11 -19.59
C LEU A 413 2.00 -21.46 -18.10
N VAL A 414 2.96 -22.31 -17.73
CA VAL A 414 3.25 -22.61 -16.33
C VAL A 414 3.77 -21.37 -15.60
N LYS A 415 4.73 -20.64 -16.20
CA LYS A 415 5.26 -19.41 -15.59
C LYS A 415 4.18 -18.37 -15.37
N LEU A 416 3.32 -18.15 -16.36
CA LEU A 416 2.22 -17.21 -16.25
C LEU A 416 1.23 -17.61 -15.16
N GLU A 417 0.87 -18.90 -15.07
CA GLU A 417 0.00 -19.41 -14.00
C GLU A 417 0.61 -19.13 -12.62
N ILE A 418 1.89 -19.46 -12.41
CA ILE A 418 2.57 -19.21 -11.15
C ILE A 418 2.63 -17.70 -10.84
N ILE A 419 2.90 -16.87 -11.85
CA ILE A 419 2.89 -15.41 -11.70
C ILE A 419 1.51 -14.92 -11.30
N GLN A 420 0.44 -15.36 -11.96
CA GLN A 420 -0.94 -15.00 -11.66
C GLN A 420 -1.34 -15.40 -10.24
N VAL A 421 -0.97 -16.61 -9.83
CA VAL A 421 -1.24 -17.15 -8.50
C VAL A 421 -0.53 -16.31 -7.44
N LEU A 422 0.77 -16.06 -7.61
CA LEU A 422 1.57 -15.30 -6.67
C LEU A 422 1.17 -13.81 -6.64
N SER A 423 0.69 -13.24 -7.74
CA SER A 423 0.24 -11.83 -7.83
C SER A 423 -1.08 -11.51 -7.12
N THR A 424 -1.69 -12.50 -6.45
CA THR A 424 -2.91 -12.28 -5.65
C THR A 424 -2.64 -11.61 -4.31
N ASP A 425 -3.65 -10.94 -3.77
CA ASP A 425 -3.52 -10.27 -2.48
C ASP A 425 -3.25 -11.26 -1.35
N SER A 426 -3.95 -12.40 -1.27
CA SER A 426 -3.79 -13.39 -0.20
C SER A 426 -2.34 -13.89 -0.05
N LEU A 427 -1.88 -14.16 1.19
CA LEU A 427 -0.62 -14.87 1.42
C LEU A 427 -0.74 -16.37 1.19
N LYS A 428 -1.94 -16.93 1.39
CA LYS A 428 -2.26 -18.30 0.98
C LYS A 428 -2.65 -18.28 -0.49
N LYS A 429 -1.80 -18.84 -1.33
CA LYS A 429 -1.94 -18.87 -2.79
C LYS A 429 -2.51 -20.20 -3.21
N LYS A 430 -3.43 -20.19 -4.17
CA LYS A 430 -4.11 -21.39 -4.67
C LYS A 430 -3.72 -21.65 -6.11
N ILE A 431 -3.30 -22.88 -6.41
CA ILE A 431 -3.11 -23.40 -7.76
C ILE A 431 -4.20 -24.45 -8.02
N SER A 432 -5.07 -24.20 -9.00
CA SER A 432 -6.06 -25.19 -9.46
C SER A 432 -5.40 -26.20 -10.40
N VAL A 433 -4.65 -27.16 -9.83
CA VAL A 433 -3.83 -28.13 -10.58
C VAL A 433 -4.66 -28.92 -11.59
N GLU A 434 -5.85 -29.35 -11.21
CA GLU A 434 -6.72 -30.10 -12.11
C GLU A 434 -7.16 -29.28 -13.32
N ASP A 435 -7.70 -28.08 -13.09
CA ASP A 435 -8.16 -27.18 -14.14
C ASP A 435 -7.00 -26.80 -15.08
N PHE A 436 -5.86 -26.41 -14.51
CA PHE A 436 -4.67 -26.03 -15.27
C PHE A 436 -4.15 -27.20 -16.11
N LEU A 437 -4.12 -28.43 -15.58
CA LEU A 437 -3.63 -29.57 -16.36
C LEU A 437 -4.65 -30.06 -17.41
N ASN A 438 -5.95 -29.86 -17.18
CA ASN A 438 -7.00 -30.28 -18.10
C ASN A 438 -7.12 -29.38 -19.33
N GLN A 439 -6.56 -28.16 -19.30
CA GLN A 439 -6.50 -27.30 -20.49
C GLN A 439 -5.61 -27.86 -21.61
N PHE A 440 -4.75 -28.83 -21.29
CA PHE A 440 -3.83 -29.43 -22.25
C PHE A 440 -4.40 -30.75 -22.81
N SER A 441 -4.91 -30.71 -24.04
CA SER A 441 -5.26 -31.91 -24.82
C SER A 441 -3.99 -32.60 -25.36
N ILE A 442 -3.16 -33.18 -24.49
CA ILE A 442 -1.82 -33.68 -24.82
C ILE A 442 -1.55 -35.11 -24.33
N PRO A 443 -0.60 -35.84 -24.97
CA PRO A 443 -0.17 -37.17 -24.52
C PRO A 443 0.43 -37.16 -23.11
N ASN A 444 0.32 -38.29 -22.40
CA ASN A 444 0.79 -38.45 -21.01
C ASN A 444 2.25 -38.04 -20.78
N LYS A 445 3.16 -38.33 -21.73
CA LYS A 445 4.57 -37.92 -21.64
C LYS A 445 4.73 -36.40 -21.51
N LYS A 446 4.01 -35.63 -22.33
CA LYS A 446 4.04 -34.17 -22.29
C LYS A 446 3.38 -33.63 -21.02
N ARG A 447 2.32 -34.27 -20.54
CA ARG A 447 1.69 -33.92 -19.24
C ARG A 447 2.67 -34.10 -18.07
N THR A 448 3.53 -35.12 -18.11
CA THR A 448 4.59 -35.31 -17.11
C THR A 448 5.67 -34.24 -17.19
N GLU A 449 6.04 -33.77 -18.39
CA GLU A 449 6.97 -32.64 -18.55
C GLU A 449 6.39 -31.35 -17.95
N ILE A 450 5.11 -31.04 -18.17
CA ILE A 450 4.44 -29.87 -17.58
C ILE A 450 4.45 -29.93 -16.05
N LYS A 451 4.14 -31.10 -15.48
CA LYS A 451 4.19 -31.32 -14.03
C LYS A 451 5.58 -31.07 -13.45
N LYS A 452 6.64 -31.48 -14.16
CA LYS A 452 8.02 -31.18 -13.75
C LYS A 452 8.30 -29.68 -13.77
N LEU A 453 7.89 -28.97 -14.81
CA LEU A 453 8.03 -27.51 -14.87
C LEU A 453 7.36 -26.79 -13.68
N ILE A 454 6.16 -27.25 -13.27
CA ILE A 454 5.48 -26.71 -12.07
C ILE A 454 6.35 -26.96 -10.82
N ILE A 455 6.82 -28.20 -10.63
CA ILE A 455 7.62 -28.59 -9.46
C ILE A 455 8.93 -27.80 -9.41
N ASP A 456 9.67 -27.74 -10.51
CA ASP A 456 10.97 -27.08 -10.60
C ASP A 456 10.84 -25.58 -10.24
N LEU A 457 9.80 -24.90 -10.75
CA LEU A 457 9.55 -23.49 -10.40
C LEU A 457 9.14 -23.31 -8.94
N LEU A 458 8.30 -24.18 -8.39
CA LEU A 458 7.91 -24.09 -6.99
C LEU A 458 9.09 -24.36 -6.05
N ASP A 459 9.97 -25.31 -6.38
CA ASP A 459 11.16 -25.58 -5.60
C ASP A 459 12.20 -24.45 -5.71
N GLU A 460 12.29 -23.77 -6.85
CA GLU A 460 13.08 -22.54 -6.97
C GLU A 460 12.52 -21.44 -6.07
N LEU A 461 11.21 -21.19 -6.08
CA LEU A 461 10.58 -20.18 -5.21
C LEU A 461 10.84 -20.46 -3.72
N LYS A 462 10.89 -21.73 -3.30
CA LYS A 462 11.32 -22.10 -1.94
C LYS A 462 12.78 -21.77 -1.69
N ALA A 463 13.67 -22.09 -2.63
CA ALA A 463 15.11 -21.86 -2.49
C ALA A 463 15.47 -20.37 -2.37
N PHE A 464 14.62 -19.49 -2.90
CA PHE A 464 14.74 -18.03 -2.76
C PHE A 464 13.93 -17.44 -1.59
N ASP A 465 13.40 -18.28 -0.68
CA ASP A 465 12.57 -17.87 0.46
C ASP A 465 11.38 -16.96 0.06
N LEU A 466 10.82 -17.19 -1.13
CA LEU A 466 9.62 -16.46 -1.60
C LEU A 466 8.34 -17.15 -1.14
N ILE A 467 8.40 -18.45 -0.88
CA ILE A 467 7.29 -19.26 -0.39
C ILE A 467 7.77 -20.24 0.71
N GLU A 468 6.87 -20.63 1.61
CA GLU A 468 7.15 -21.64 2.62
C GLU A 468 7.44 -23.02 1.99
N ALA A 469 8.21 -23.84 2.70
CA ALA A 469 8.65 -25.15 2.20
C ALA A 469 7.53 -26.19 2.06
N GLY A 470 6.41 -26.04 2.79
CA GLY A 470 5.31 -26.99 2.84
C GLY A 470 4.12 -26.57 1.97
N PHE A 471 3.44 -27.57 1.40
CA PHE A 471 2.21 -27.39 0.63
C PHE A 471 1.01 -28.02 1.33
N ASP A 472 -0.16 -27.39 1.22
CA ASP A 472 -1.42 -28.05 1.53
C ASP A 472 -2.03 -28.58 0.23
N ILE A 473 -2.45 -29.84 0.22
CA ILE A 473 -2.95 -30.54 -0.96
C ILE A 473 -4.40 -30.93 -0.75
N VAL A 474 -5.24 -30.57 -1.70
CA VAL A 474 -6.60 -31.11 -1.83
C VAL A 474 -6.58 -32.09 -2.99
N TYR A 475 -6.79 -33.35 -2.67
CA TYR A 475 -6.80 -34.44 -3.65
C TYR A 475 -8.15 -34.54 -4.38
N LYS A 476 -8.11 -35.22 -5.52
CA LYS A 476 -9.29 -35.65 -6.27
C LYS A 476 -10.05 -36.75 -5.52
N ASP A 477 -11.29 -36.99 -5.96
CA ASP A 477 -12.12 -38.13 -5.55
C ASP A 477 -12.36 -38.23 -4.02
N GLY A 478 -12.42 -37.10 -3.33
CA GLY A 478 -12.77 -37.04 -1.91
C GLY A 478 -11.71 -37.60 -0.95
N LYS A 479 -10.50 -37.89 -1.43
CA LYS A 479 -9.37 -38.24 -0.55
C LYS A 479 -9.12 -37.12 0.47
N LYS A 480 -8.72 -37.50 1.69
CA LYS A 480 -8.48 -36.55 2.79
C LYS A 480 -7.40 -35.53 2.39
N PRO A 481 -7.61 -34.23 2.60
CA PRO A 481 -6.58 -33.22 2.40
C PRO A 481 -5.34 -33.50 3.25
N GLU A 482 -4.18 -33.18 2.70
CA GLU A 482 -2.88 -33.34 3.38
C GLU A 482 -2.23 -31.98 3.55
N LYS A 483 -1.60 -31.73 4.71
CA LYS A 483 -0.97 -30.44 5.05
C LYS A 483 0.53 -30.61 5.23
N GLY A 484 1.29 -29.60 4.84
CA GLY A 484 2.74 -29.56 5.06
C GLY A 484 3.55 -30.55 4.20
N VAL A 485 3.05 -30.92 3.02
CA VAL A 485 3.78 -31.78 2.07
C VAL A 485 5.01 -31.04 1.59
N LYS A 486 6.21 -31.57 1.88
CA LYS A 486 7.48 -30.88 1.57
C LYS A 486 7.95 -31.06 0.13
N MET A 487 7.66 -32.21 -0.46
CA MET A 487 8.13 -32.59 -1.80
C MET A 487 6.94 -32.92 -2.69
N LEU A 488 6.82 -32.21 -3.81
CA LEU A 488 5.85 -32.52 -4.85
C LEU A 488 6.46 -33.51 -5.83
N THR A 489 5.62 -34.40 -6.36
CA THR A 489 5.99 -35.31 -7.43
C THR A 489 4.95 -35.24 -8.54
N PRO A 490 5.27 -35.63 -9.79
CA PRO A 490 4.27 -35.70 -10.84
C PRO A 490 3.08 -36.60 -10.47
N SER A 491 3.27 -37.64 -9.64
CA SER A 491 2.19 -38.48 -9.13
C SER A 491 1.26 -37.69 -8.22
N ILE A 492 1.81 -36.94 -7.25
CA ILE A 492 1.04 -36.07 -6.36
C ILE A 492 0.24 -35.06 -7.18
N LEU A 493 0.87 -34.36 -8.14
CA LEU A 493 0.16 -33.40 -9.02
C LEU A 493 -0.95 -34.06 -9.84
N SER A 494 -0.81 -35.35 -10.20
CA SER A 494 -1.87 -36.06 -10.94
C SER A 494 -3.11 -36.29 -10.11
N GLN A 495 -2.92 -36.53 -8.81
CA GLN A 495 -3.97 -36.82 -7.84
C GLN A 495 -4.51 -35.55 -7.18
N SER A 496 -3.85 -34.41 -7.38
CA SER A 496 -4.24 -33.13 -6.77
C SER A 496 -5.34 -32.46 -7.58
N LYS A 497 -6.37 -32.00 -6.89
CA LYS A 497 -7.32 -31.02 -7.41
C LYS A 497 -6.74 -29.62 -7.28
N GLU A 498 -6.28 -29.29 -6.08
CA GLU A 498 -5.75 -27.98 -5.72
C GLU A 498 -4.48 -28.12 -4.87
N ILE A 499 -3.57 -27.17 -5.02
CA ILE A 499 -2.42 -27.01 -4.14
C ILE A 499 -2.45 -25.60 -3.56
N PHE A 500 -2.16 -25.50 -2.26
CA PHE A 500 -1.95 -24.23 -1.60
C PHE A 500 -0.51 -24.10 -1.13
N LEU A 501 0.03 -22.91 -1.33
CA LEU A 501 1.36 -22.49 -0.87
C LEU A 501 1.23 -21.16 -0.12
N HIS A 502 2.20 -20.84 0.72
CA HIS A 502 2.18 -19.63 1.53
C HIS A 502 3.36 -18.72 1.11
N GLU A 503 3.04 -17.51 0.68
CA GLU A 503 4.03 -16.47 0.35
C GLU A 503 4.73 -15.97 1.62
N ILE A 504 6.04 -15.80 1.53
CA ILE A 504 6.85 -15.19 2.58
C ILE A 504 7.01 -13.70 2.25
N ILE A 505 6.49 -12.84 3.13
CA ILE A 505 6.86 -11.43 3.12
C ILE A 505 7.99 -11.24 4.09
N ASP A 506 9.17 -11.04 3.52
CA ASP A 506 10.41 -10.77 4.19
C ASP A 506 10.25 -9.56 5.13
N SER A 507 10.27 -9.86 6.41
CA SER A 507 9.66 -9.04 7.44
C SER A 507 10.69 -8.50 8.45
N ASN A 508 11.96 -8.88 8.27
CA ASN A 508 13.07 -8.48 9.11
C ASN A 508 13.53 -7.07 8.70
N ASN A 509 12.91 -6.08 9.35
CA ASN A 509 13.57 -4.87 9.82
C ASN A 509 13.27 -4.72 11.31
#